data_AF-A0A8S9RRU3-F1
#
_entry.id   AF-A0A8S9RRU3-F1
#
_cell.length_a   1.000
_cell.length_b   1.000
_cell.length_c   1.000
_cell.angle_alpha   90.00
_cell.angle_beta   90.00
_cell.angle_gamma   90.00
#
_symmetry.space_group_name_H-M   'P 1'
#
loop_
_entity.id
_entity.type
_entity.pdbx_description
1 polymer ?
#
loop_
_entity_poly.entity_id
_entity_poly.type
_entity_poly.pdbx_seq_one_letter_code
_entity_poly.pdbx_strand_id
1 'polypeptide(L)'
;MCQPLVQRYAVNIYLKEEPSKETFIFLETGTCMVYKPKENRWAAVGWEINYIGTAICVIDNVMYCYRRNKVIEWYGDKENCWKILKGLEELPKLPSGVTLVNYGGRIAVSWDTRTCFKMMIWCAEITLEKRLNEHEIYGKVEWCDVVLTVPRSLRLHKKLIVVISV
;
A
#
# COMPACT_ATOMS: atom_id res chain seq x y z
N MET A 1 -23.66 -23.39 -32.21
CA MET A 1 -23.74 -22.47 -31.05
C MET A 1 -22.40 -22.48 -30.34
N CYS A 2 -21.51 -21.56 -30.67
CA CYS A 2 -20.20 -21.44 -30.01
C CYS A 2 -20.30 -20.41 -28.89
N GLN A 3 -19.97 -20.82 -27.66
CA GLN A 3 -19.75 -19.91 -26.53
C GLN A 3 -18.54 -19.01 -26.85
N PRO A 4 -18.54 -17.71 -26.48
CA PRO A 4 -17.35 -16.91 -26.62
C PRO A 4 -16.33 -17.30 -25.55
N LEU A 5 -15.11 -17.56 -26.02
CA LEU A 5 -13.89 -17.68 -25.24
C LEU A 5 -13.74 -16.44 -24.32
N VAL A 6 -13.86 -16.64 -23.01
CA VAL A 6 -13.43 -15.65 -22.02
C VAL A 6 -11.91 -15.59 -22.08
N GLN A 7 -11.39 -14.57 -22.76
CA GLN A 7 -9.96 -14.30 -22.84
C GLN A 7 -9.46 -13.95 -21.44
N ARG A 8 -8.77 -14.89 -20.80
CA ARG A 8 -8.18 -14.74 -19.48
C ARG A 8 -6.85 -13.99 -19.62
N TYR A 9 -6.83 -12.71 -19.29
CA TYR A 9 -5.58 -11.97 -19.15
C TYR A 9 -5.14 -12.06 -17.68
N ALA A 10 -4.08 -12.83 -17.44
CA ALA A 10 -3.35 -12.81 -16.18
C ALA A 10 -2.24 -11.75 -16.32
N VAL A 11 -2.32 -10.68 -15.54
CA VAL A 11 -1.22 -9.72 -15.42
C VAL A 11 -0.43 -10.12 -14.18
N ASN A 12 0.75 -10.70 -14.40
CA ASN A 12 1.72 -10.95 -13.35
C ASN A 12 2.35 -9.61 -12.94
N ILE A 13 2.22 -9.23 -11.67
CA ILE A 13 2.88 -8.05 -11.12
C ILE A 13 4.29 -8.46 -10.75
N TYR A 14 5.26 -7.97 -11.51
CA TYR A 14 6.66 -8.00 -11.12
C TYR A 14 6.92 -6.71 -10.33
N LEU A 15 7.09 -6.83 -9.01
CA LEU A 15 7.82 -5.79 -8.29
C LEU A 15 9.24 -5.83 -8.86
N LYS A 16 9.73 -4.70 -9.38
CA LYS A 16 11.15 -4.55 -9.67
C LYS A 16 11.86 -4.57 -8.31
N GLU A 17 12.24 -5.76 -7.86
CA GLU A 17 13.09 -5.92 -6.69
C GLU A 17 14.37 -5.13 -6.94
N GLU A 18 14.63 -4.13 -6.10
CA GLU A 18 16.01 -3.72 -5.89
C GLU A 18 16.67 -4.84 -5.06
N PRO A 19 17.65 -5.58 -5.62
CA PRO A 19 18.17 -6.81 -5.03
C PRO A 19 18.89 -6.61 -3.67
N SER A 20 19.00 -5.37 -3.20
CA SER A 20 19.67 -4.99 -1.96
C SER A 20 18.73 -4.70 -0.79
N LYS A 21 17.41 -4.55 -1.02
CA LYS A 21 16.46 -4.17 0.04
C LYS A 21 15.70 -5.39 0.58
N GLU A 22 15.64 -5.48 1.90
CA GLU A 22 14.83 -6.49 2.59
C GLU A 22 13.36 -6.32 2.24
N THR A 23 12.66 -7.42 1.96
CA THR A 23 11.23 -7.40 1.64
C THR A 23 10.43 -7.88 2.84
N PHE A 24 9.51 -7.05 3.33
CA PHE A 24 8.68 -7.37 4.49
C PHE A 24 7.28 -7.81 4.06
N ILE A 25 6.82 -8.95 4.59
CA ILE A 25 5.45 -9.46 4.46
C ILE A 25 4.82 -9.48 5.86
N PHE A 26 3.63 -8.90 5.98
CA PHE A 26 2.86 -8.90 7.22
C PHE A 26 1.67 -9.83 7.07
N LEU A 27 1.58 -10.81 7.96
CA LEU A 27 0.50 -11.78 7.99
C LEU A 27 -0.64 -11.29 8.88
N GLU A 28 -1.86 -11.72 8.58
CA GLU A 28 -3.06 -11.42 9.38
C GLU A 28 -2.94 -11.90 10.83
N THR A 29 -2.01 -12.81 11.13
CA THR A 29 -1.71 -13.34 12.47
C THR A 29 -0.92 -12.38 13.36
N GLY A 30 -0.54 -11.19 12.88
CA GLY A 30 0.37 -10.30 13.61
C GLY A 30 1.86 -10.59 13.36
N THR A 31 2.15 -11.62 12.58
CA THR A 31 3.53 -12.03 12.31
C THR A 31 4.11 -11.26 11.13
N CYS A 32 5.24 -10.61 11.33
CA CYS A 32 6.06 -10.05 10.25
C CYS A 32 7.08 -11.09 9.79
N MET A 33 7.19 -11.28 8.48
CA MET A 33 8.24 -12.07 7.85
C MET A 33 9.09 -11.15 6.99
N VAL A 34 10.42 -11.23 7.15
CA VAL A 34 11.37 -10.51 6.30
C VAL A 34 12.07 -11.50 5.39
N TYR A 35 12.09 -11.20 4.10
CA TYR A 35 12.95 -11.85 3.14
C TYR A 35 14.29 -11.13 3.13
N LYS A 36 15.36 -11.89 3.36
CA LYS A 36 16.74 -11.43 3.32
C LYS A 36 17.38 -11.88 2.01
N PRO A 37 17.52 -10.99 1.00
CA PRO A 37 17.98 -11.38 -0.33
C PRO A 37 19.38 -12.00 -0.32
N LYS A 38 20.29 -11.43 0.49
CA LYS A 38 21.67 -11.92 0.64
C LYS A 38 21.76 -13.33 1.20
N GLU A 39 20.79 -13.71 2.02
CA GLU A 39 20.74 -15.00 2.70
C GLU A 39 19.77 -15.97 2.01
N ASN A 40 19.06 -15.51 0.96
CA ASN A 40 18.01 -16.22 0.24
C ASN A 40 17.05 -16.97 1.18
N ARG A 41 16.62 -16.29 2.25
CA ARG A 41 15.75 -16.91 3.26
C ARG A 41 14.72 -15.94 3.81
N TRP A 42 13.61 -16.53 4.25
CA TRP A 42 12.63 -15.86 5.09
C TRP A 42 13.04 -15.99 6.56
N ALA A 43 12.87 -14.92 7.33
CA ALA A 43 12.99 -14.92 8.77
C ALA A 43 11.73 -14.32 9.38
N ALA A 44 11.18 -14.96 10.40
CA ALA A 44 10.16 -14.33 11.23
C ALA A 44 10.83 -13.19 12.01
N VAL A 45 10.29 -11.99 11.91
CA VAL A 45 10.71 -10.87 12.75
C VAL A 45 9.80 -10.89 13.96
N GLY A 46 10.38 -11.03 15.16
CA GLY A 46 9.68 -11.08 16.46
C GLY A 46 9.06 -9.75 16.87
N TRP A 47 8.48 -9.04 15.91
CA TRP A 47 7.70 -7.86 16.18
C TRP A 47 6.33 -8.40 16.54
N GLU A 48 6.00 -8.39 17.83
CA GLU A 48 4.62 -8.57 18.29
C GLU A 48 3.84 -7.31 17.93
N ILE A 49 3.66 -7.10 16.63
CA ILE A 49 2.82 -6.04 16.12
C ILE A 49 1.41 -6.58 16.33
N ASN A 50 0.64 -5.97 17.22
CA ASN A 50 -0.81 -6.12 17.25
C ASN A 50 -1.36 -5.53 15.93
N TYR A 51 -1.19 -6.30 14.86
CA TYR A 51 -1.46 -5.93 13.48
C TYR A 51 -2.90 -6.27 13.17
N ILE A 52 -3.67 -5.21 12.95
CA ILE A 52 -5.05 -5.26 12.49
C ILE A 52 -5.18 -4.26 11.31
N GLY A 53 -4.12 -4.17 10.50
CA GLY A 53 -4.06 -3.29 9.32
C GLY A 53 -4.67 -3.97 8.11
N THR A 54 -5.22 -3.18 7.17
CA THR A 54 -5.71 -3.71 5.88
C THR A 54 -4.73 -3.47 4.73
N ALA A 55 -3.74 -2.59 4.93
CA ALA A 55 -2.66 -2.33 3.98
C ALA A 55 -1.40 -1.83 4.70
N ILE A 56 -0.23 -2.17 4.15
CA ILE A 56 1.08 -1.86 4.74
C ILE A 56 2.14 -1.65 3.66
N CYS A 57 3.08 -0.75 3.91
CA CYS A 57 4.32 -0.64 3.13
C CYS A 57 5.49 -0.22 4.04
N VAL A 58 6.71 -0.42 3.57
CA VAL A 58 7.94 -0.02 4.29
C VAL A 58 8.75 0.91 3.40
N ILE A 59 9.15 2.06 3.95
CA ILE A 59 9.97 3.08 3.30
C ILE A 59 11.06 3.51 4.28
N ASP A 60 12.33 3.41 3.88
CA ASP A 60 13.50 3.78 4.69
C ASP A 60 13.44 3.23 6.13
N ASN A 61 13.13 1.94 6.28
CA ASN A 61 12.95 1.23 7.56
C ASN A 61 11.84 1.78 8.46
N VAL A 62 10.94 2.61 7.93
CA VAL A 62 9.72 3.04 8.60
C VAL A 62 8.55 2.28 8.01
N MET A 63 7.74 1.67 8.87
CA MET A 63 6.55 0.94 8.48
C MET A 63 5.36 1.89 8.44
N TYR A 64 4.59 1.87 7.36
CA TYR A 64 3.36 2.65 7.19
C TYR A 64 2.18 1.70 7.06
N CYS A 65 1.11 1.94 7.81
CA CYS A 65 -0.03 1.05 7.90
C CYS A 65 -1.33 1.83 7.83
N TYR A 66 -2.28 1.32 7.04
CA TYR A 66 -3.66 1.81 7.06
C TYR A 66 -4.50 0.92 7.98
N ARG A 67 -5.01 1.51 9.07
CA ARG A 67 -5.73 0.80 10.14
C ARG A 67 -7.26 1.00 10.05
N ARG A 68 -8.01 0.25 10.86
CA ARG A 68 -9.49 0.28 10.93
C ARG A 68 -10.09 1.66 11.23
N ASN A 69 -9.35 2.53 11.92
CA ASN A 69 -9.72 3.93 12.17
C ASN A 69 -9.64 4.82 10.92
N LYS A 70 -9.31 4.24 9.76
CA LYS A 70 -9.24 4.89 8.45
C LYS A 70 -8.19 5.99 8.35
N VAL A 71 -7.12 5.89 9.13
CA VAL A 71 -5.94 6.74 9.04
C VAL A 71 -4.70 5.92 8.65
N ILE A 72 -3.72 6.61 8.08
CA ILE A 72 -2.39 6.07 7.88
C ILE A 72 -1.58 6.37 9.14
N GLU A 73 -0.97 5.33 9.70
CA GLU A 73 -0.07 5.42 10.83
C GLU A 73 1.31 4.96 10.40
N TRP A 74 2.33 5.38 11.13
CA TRP A 74 3.70 4.92 10.93
C TRP A 74 4.31 4.42 12.23
N TYR A 75 5.27 3.51 12.08
CA TYR A 75 6.04 2.95 13.18
C TYR A 75 7.52 2.95 12.78
N GLY A 76 8.37 3.46 13.67
CA GLY A 76 9.82 3.40 13.54
C GLY A 76 10.47 2.86 14.80
N ASP A 77 11.68 2.33 14.66
CA ASP A 77 12.40 1.57 15.70
C ASP A 77 12.66 2.33 17.00
N LYS A 78 12.66 3.67 16.97
CA LYS A 78 13.12 4.49 18.09
C LYS A 78 12.14 4.55 19.27
N GLU A 79 10.85 4.46 19.03
CA GLU A 79 9.83 4.80 20.05
C GLU A 79 8.85 3.67 20.36
N ASN A 80 8.99 2.51 19.72
CA ASN A 80 8.15 1.34 19.91
C ASN A 80 6.63 1.62 19.95
N CYS A 81 6.18 2.65 19.24
CA CYS A 81 4.78 3.08 19.21
C CYS A 81 4.33 3.51 17.82
N TRP A 82 3.04 3.35 17.55
CA TRP A 82 2.41 3.80 16.30
C TRP A 82 2.00 5.27 16.42
N LYS A 83 2.32 6.06 15.40
CA LYS A 83 1.98 7.48 15.31
C LYS A 83 1.15 7.75 14.07
N ILE A 84 0.20 8.68 14.16
CA ILE A 84 -0.61 9.08 13.01
C ILE A 84 0.28 9.85 12.02
N LEU A 85 0.18 9.53 10.72
CA LEU A 85 0.79 10.32 9.66
C LEU A 85 -0.02 11.61 9.46
N LYS A 86 0.58 12.76 9.80
CA LYS A 86 -0.05 14.08 9.71
C LYS A 86 -0.01 14.64 8.27
N GLY A 87 -0.75 15.71 7.98
CA GLY A 87 -0.66 16.41 6.69
C GLY A 87 -1.49 15.79 5.56
N LEU A 88 -2.43 14.89 5.89
CA LEU A 88 -3.29 14.20 4.93
C LEU A 88 -4.72 14.74 4.90
N GLU A 89 -4.93 15.98 5.33
CA GLU A 89 -6.25 16.60 5.42
C GLU A 89 -6.91 16.77 4.04
N GLU A 90 -6.11 16.86 2.97
CA GLU A 90 -6.58 16.95 1.58
C GLU A 90 -7.00 15.59 1.01
N LEU A 91 -6.59 14.48 1.64
CA LEU A 91 -6.93 13.14 1.17
C LEU A 91 -8.39 12.81 1.52
N PRO A 92 -9.21 12.32 0.58
CA PRO A 92 -10.56 11.90 0.91
C PRO A 92 -10.56 10.76 1.93
N LYS A 93 -11.66 10.63 2.67
CA LYS A 93 -11.82 9.53 3.61
C LYS A 93 -11.78 8.18 2.90
N LEU A 94 -10.69 7.46 3.11
CA LEU A 94 -10.44 6.19 2.42
C LEU A 94 -11.42 5.08 2.88
N PRO A 95 -11.77 4.12 1.99
CA PRO A 95 -12.54 2.94 2.34
C PRO A 95 -11.68 1.90 3.06
N SER A 96 -12.26 0.79 3.53
CA SER A 96 -11.49 -0.28 4.18
C SER A 96 -10.56 -1.04 3.21
N GLY A 97 -10.93 -1.07 1.92
CA GLY A 97 -10.17 -1.73 0.84
C GLY A 97 -9.16 -0.78 0.23
N VAL A 98 -7.99 -0.67 0.85
CA VAL A 98 -6.88 0.18 0.40
C VAL A 98 -5.66 -0.68 0.06
N THR A 99 -4.78 -0.15 -0.76
CA THR A 99 -3.42 -0.63 -0.97
C THR A 99 -2.46 0.50 -0.71
N LEU A 100 -1.38 0.20 0.02
CA LEU A 100 -0.24 1.09 0.18
C LEU A 100 0.95 0.44 -0.54
N VAL A 101 1.69 1.22 -1.32
CA VAL A 101 2.88 0.76 -2.03
C VAL A 101 4.01 1.77 -1.82
N ASN A 102 5.23 1.27 -1.62
CA ASN A 102 6.43 2.10 -1.70
C ASN A 102 6.70 2.43 -3.17
N TYR A 103 6.54 3.70 -3.52
CA TYR A 103 6.77 4.24 -4.85
C TYR A 103 7.92 5.25 -4.79
N GLY A 104 9.15 4.76 -4.98
CA GLY A 104 10.34 5.62 -5.03
C GLY A 104 10.58 6.42 -3.74
N GLY A 105 10.31 5.84 -2.57
CA GLY A 105 10.43 6.54 -1.28
C GLY A 105 9.19 7.37 -0.91
N ARG A 106 8.14 7.32 -1.71
CA ARG A 106 6.83 7.93 -1.47
C ARG A 106 5.78 6.85 -1.23
N ILE A 107 4.63 7.24 -0.69
CA ILE A 107 3.50 6.33 -0.54
C ILE A 107 2.57 6.52 -1.72
N ALA A 108 2.37 5.47 -2.50
CA ALA A 108 1.24 5.38 -3.43
C ALA A 108 0.08 4.68 -2.70
N VAL A 109 -1.07 5.34 -2.64
CA VAL A 109 -2.31 4.81 -2.07
C VAL A 109 -3.26 4.50 -3.22
N SER A 110 -3.92 3.34 -3.22
CA SER A 110 -4.98 3.04 -4.18
C SER A 110 -6.20 2.38 -3.52
N TRP A 111 -7.38 2.71 -4.04
CA TRP A 111 -8.66 2.17 -3.58
C TRP A 111 -9.67 2.17 -4.72
N ASP A 112 -10.74 1.38 -4.60
CA ASP A 112 -11.84 1.38 -5.56
C ASP A 112 -13.14 1.92 -4.96
N THR A 113 -13.90 2.65 -5.78
CA THR A 113 -15.29 3.00 -5.50
C THR A 113 -16.19 2.40 -6.58
N ARG A 114 -17.41 2.00 -6.19
CA ARG A 114 -18.34 1.27 -7.05
C ARG A 114 -19.69 1.95 -7.08
N THR A 115 -20.20 2.20 -8.29
CA THR A 115 -21.60 2.56 -8.55
C THR A 115 -22.35 1.33 -9.08
N CYS A 116 -23.63 1.50 -9.44
CA CYS A 116 -24.41 0.43 -10.07
C CYS A 116 -23.82 -0.04 -11.41
N PHE A 117 -23.19 0.84 -12.18
CA PHE A 117 -22.72 0.53 -13.53
C PHE A 117 -21.19 0.53 -13.68
N LYS A 118 -20.46 1.24 -12.81
CA LYS A 118 -19.02 1.48 -12.97
C LYS A 118 -18.25 1.18 -11.70
N MET A 119 -16.99 0.84 -11.87
CA MET A 119 -15.98 0.81 -10.81
C MET A 119 -14.88 1.79 -11.19
N MET A 120 -14.52 2.66 -10.25
CA MET A 120 -13.48 3.67 -10.40
C MET A 120 -12.32 3.28 -9.48
N ILE A 121 -11.12 3.16 -10.04
CA ILE A 121 -9.88 2.99 -9.30
C ILE A 121 -9.28 4.37 -9.09
N TRP A 122 -9.12 4.73 -7.84
CA TRP A 122 -8.47 5.95 -7.39
C TRP A 122 -7.04 5.67 -7.02
N CYS A 123 -6.20 6.68 -7.19
CA CYS A 123 -4.85 6.66 -6.68
C CYS A 123 -4.49 8.04 -6.12
N ALA A 124 -3.67 8.05 -5.08
CA ALA A 124 -3.03 9.24 -4.57
C ALA A 124 -1.54 8.97 -4.32
N GLU A 125 -0.74 9.99 -4.56
CA GLU A 125 0.70 9.97 -4.27
C GLU A 125 0.98 10.91 -3.11
N ILE A 126 1.71 10.41 -2.12
CA ILE A 126 2.01 11.11 -0.88
C ILE A 126 3.53 11.17 -0.71
N THR A 127 4.08 12.38 -0.73
CA THR A 127 5.47 12.63 -0.33
C THR A 127 5.57 12.64 1.19
N LEU A 128 6.75 12.28 1.70
CA LEU A 128 7.01 12.18 3.14
C LEU A 128 8.09 13.18 3.55
N GLU A 129 7.79 13.98 4.56
CA GLU A 129 8.70 14.95 5.18
C GLU A 129 9.00 14.52 6.62
N LYS A 130 10.25 14.17 6.90
CA LYS A 130 10.70 13.81 8.26
C LYS A 130 11.10 15.07 9.01
N ARG A 131 10.35 15.44 10.05
CA ARG A 131 10.65 16.57 10.94
C ARG A 131 11.37 16.08 12.18
N LEU A 132 12.71 16.17 12.14
CA LEU A 132 13.60 15.60 13.15
C LEU A 132 13.38 16.20 14.54
N ASN A 133 13.02 17.48 14.62
CA ASN A 133 12.84 18.18 15.90
C ASN A 133 11.67 17.62 16.72
N GLU A 134 10.61 17.19 16.04
CA GLU A 134 9.36 16.73 16.66
C GLU A 134 9.27 15.20 16.69
N HIS A 135 10.22 14.49 16.07
CA HIS A 135 10.12 13.04 15.80
C HIS A 135 8.80 12.69 15.09
N GLU A 136 8.41 13.54 14.15
CA GLU A 136 7.17 13.44 13.38
C GLU A 136 7.47 13.24 11.90
N ILE A 137 6.54 12.55 11.23
CA ILE A 137 6.53 12.44 9.77
C ILE A 137 5.24 13.06 9.30
N TYR A 138 5.36 13.98 8.34
CA TYR A 138 4.23 14.59 7.64
C TYR A 138 4.14 13.99 6.25
N GLY A 139 2.92 13.71 5.82
CA GLY A 139 2.58 13.45 4.44
C GLY A 139 2.17 14.74 3.74
N LYS A 140 2.39 14.82 2.44
CA LYS A 140 1.77 15.83 1.57
C LYS A 140 1.20 15.11 0.36
N VAL A 141 -0.07 15.34 0.06
CA VAL A 141 -0.73 14.77 -1.12
C VAL A 141 -0.25 15.54 -2.35
N GLU A 142 0.51 14.89 -3.23
CA GLU A 142 0.98 15.53 -4.48
C GLU A 142 -0.11 15.50 -5.55
N TRP A 143 -0.88 14.43 -5.61
CA TRP A 143 -2.08 14.32 -6.45
C TRP A 143 -3.01 13.23 -5.93
N CYS A 144 -4.28 13.32 -6.32
CA CYS A 144 -5.31 12.33 -6.01
C CYS A 144 -6.40 12.36 -7.09
N ASP A 145 -6.52 11.30 -7.88
CA ASP A 145 -7.51 11.23 -8.97
C ASP A 145 -7.92 9.79 -9.32
N VAL A 146 -8.98 9.66 -10.13
CA VAL A 146 -9.40 8.42 -10.77
C VAL A 146 -8.43 8.09 -11.91
N VAL A 147 -7.66 7.03 -11.73
CA VAL A 147 -6.72 6.55 -12.77
C VAL A 147 -7.37 5.59 -13.76
N LEU A 148 -8.46 4.95 -13.38
CA LEU A 148 -9.17 4.01 -14.27
C LEU A 148 -10.65 3.92 -13.93
N THR A 149 -11.50 3.97 -14.95
CA THR A 149 -12.94 3.67 -14.83
C THR A 149 -13.31 2.49 -15.72
N VAL A 150 -13.90 1.45 -15.15
CA VAL A 150 -14.33 0.24 -15.88
C VAL A 150 -15.81 -0.07 -15.62
N PRO A 151 -16.49 -0.79 -16.54
CA PRO A 151 -17.81 -1.35 -16.26
C PRO A 151 -17.77 -2.28 -15.04
N ARG A 152 -18.79 -2.23 -14.19
CA ARG A 152 -18.87 -3.05 -12.96
C ARG A 152 -18.84 -4.57 -13.23
N SER A 153 -19.32 -4.98 -14.40
CA SER A 153 -19.30 -6.39 -14.83
C SER A 153 -17.88 -6.94 -15.02
N LEU A 154 -16.87 -6.07 -15.16
CA LEU A 154 -15.49 -6.48 -15.27
C LEU A 154 -14.97 -6.92 -13.89
N ARG A 155 -14.74 -8.22 -13.74
CA ARG A 155 -14.05 -8.77 -12.55
C ARG A 155 -12.55 -8.56 -12.71
N LEU A 156 -12.03 -7.52 -12.08
CA LEU A 156 -10.59 -7.39 -11.89
C LEU A 156 -10.14 -8.42 -10.84
N HIS A 157 -9.47 -9.47 -11.28
CA HIS A 157 -8.88 -10.46 -10.38
C HIS A 157 -7.50 -9.97 -9.92
N LYS A 158 -7.41 -9.68 -8.62
CA LYS A 158 -6.25 -9.19 -7.85
C LYS A 158 -5.74 -7.80 -8.26
N LYS A 159 -5.43 -7.02 -7.21
CA LYS A 159 -5.10 -5.59 -7.19
C LYS A 159 -4.23 -5.18 -8.38
N LEU A 160 -4.77 -4.36 -9.26
CA LEU A 160 -4.01 -3.66 -10.29
C LEU A 160 -3.06 -2.68 -9.58
N ILE A 161 -1.75 -2.95 -9.56
CA ILE A 161 -0.78 -1.89 -9.30
C ILE A 161 -0.55 -1.23 -10.66
N VAL A 162 -1.20 -0.08 -10.88
CA VAL A 162 -0.90 0.76 -12.04
C VAL A 162 0.49 1.33 -11.82
N VAL A 163 1.48 0.81 -12.55
CA VAL A 163 2.78 1.46 -12.67
C VAL A 163 2.62 2.55 -13.71
N ILE A 164 2.33 3.78 -13.29
CA ILE A 164 2.44 4.94 -14.17
C ILE A 164 3.94 5.20 -14.31
N SER A 165 4.54 4.75 -15.42
CA SER A 165 5.85 5.24 -15.82
C SER A 165 5.60 6.56 -16.54
N VAL A 166 6.08 7.67 -15.97
CA VAL A 166 6.22 8.93 -16.71
C VAL A 166 7.50 8.87 -17.52
#